data_AF-A0A9C8KAT2-F1
#
_entry.id   AF-A0A9C8KAT2-F1
#
_cell.length_a   1.000
_cell.length_b   1.000
_cell.length_c   1.000
_cell.angle_alpha   90.00
_cell.angle_beta   90.00
_cell.angle_gamma   90.00
#
_symmetry.space_group_name_H-M   'P 1'
#
loop_
_entity.id
_entity.type
_entity.pdbx_description
1 polymer ?
#
loop_
_entity_poly.entity_id
_entity_poly.type
_entity_poly.pdbx_seq_one_letter_code
_entity_poly.pdbx_strand_id
1 'polypeptide(L)'
;MALEDSKISDLNALSSLASGDLIPVVDTSASKTKHITKANLESTLSVTAAAHKDNHDPNDGSDPLDTAGPNALLEVQAQATGSSHSLARADHDHAIVHDITDNSLVTIDGSHNSGEIVRLTGDGIEGRTDAEMKTQLGYLTDVVNDTTPQLGGHLDLNEKAIDLTTGLADTKYEGFTATFTAGEGMTIGELCYFKPGDSKMWQADGDAFATTTGLLAIATTTINAEASGVFLLWGFIRDDTIFDYTAGDELYVSLTPGIPTATIPPAAGDFVRVVGYAITADVIMFNPSNDIIERV
;
A
#
# COMPACT_ATOMS: atom_id res chain seq x y z
N MET A 1 -97.08 -49.90 -34.71
CA MET A 1 -97.35 -48.45 -34.57
C MET A 1 -96.30 -47.70 -35.35
N ALA A 2 -96.66 -47.02 -36.42
CA ALA A 2 -95.85 -45.94 -37.00
C ALA A 2 -96.80 -45.07 -37.81
N LEU A 3 -96.91 -43.80 -37.41
CA LEU A 3 -97.84 -42.81 -37.93
C LEU A 3 -97.39 -42.38 -39.33
N GLU A 4 -98.00 -42.93 -40.37
CA GLU A 4 -97.88 -42.34 -41.70
C GLU A 4 -99.03 -41.33 -41.86
N ASP A 5 -98.66 -40.08 -42.14
CA ASP A 5 -99.52 -38.89 -42.36
C ASP A 5 -100.13 -38.18 -41.14
N SER A 6 -99.30 -37.85 -40.14
CA SER A 6 -99.65 -36.84 -39.11
C SER A 6 -99.21 -35.43 -39.50
N LYS A 7 -99.98 -34.40 -39.13
CA LYS A 7 -99.56 -32.99 -39.28
C LYS A 7 -98.31 -32.74 -38.43
N ILE A 8 -97.37 -31.93 -38.92
CA ILE A 8 -96.09 -31.68 -38.24
C ILE A 8 -96.24 -31.10 -36.82
N SER A 9 -97.37 -30.42 -36.55
CA SER A 9 -97.74 -29.88 -35.24
C SER A 9 -98.04 -30.96 -34.20
N ASP A 10 -98.32 -32.18 -34.64
CA ASP A 10 -98.81 -33.28 -33.81
C ASP A 10 -97.70 -34.31 -33.55
N LEU A 11 -96.48 -34.04 -34.03
CA LEU A 11 -95.29 -34.85 -33.80
C LEU A 11 -94.49 -34.34 -32.59
N ASN A 12 -93.88 -35.26 -31.84
CA ASN A 12 -93.00 -34.90 -30.72
C ASN A 12 -91.77 -34.11 -31.22
N ALA A 13 -91.24 -33.22 -30.37
CA ALA A 13 -90.00 -32.50 -30.65
C ALA A 13 -88.85 -33.48 -30.90
N LEU A 14 -88.07 -33.21 -31.94
CA LEU A 14 -87.01 -34.10 -32.41
C LEU A 14 -85.78 -33.99 -31.50
N SER A 15 -85.37 -35.11 -30.89
CA SER A 15 -84.26 -35.15 -29.92
C SER A 15 -82.90 -35.55 -30.52
N SER A 16 -82.88 -36.15 -31.70
CA SER A 16 -81.67 -36.50 -32.47
C SER A 16 -82.02 -36.82 -33.93
N LEU A 17 -81.10 -36.59 -34.88
CA LEU A 17 -81.25 -37.00 -36.28
C LEU A 17 -80.26 -38.12 -36.66
N ALA A 18 -80.77 -39.20 -37.25
CA ALA A 18 -79.99 -40.23 -37.94
C ALA A 18 -79.75 -39.87 -39.42
N SER A 19 -78.77 -40.52 -40.07
CA SER A 19 -78.37 -40.17 -41.45
C SER A 19 -79.44 -40.40 -42.53
N GLY A 20 -80.49 -41.16 -42.22
CA GLY A 20 -81.65 -41.38 -43.10
C GLY A 20 -82.83 -40.44 -42.82
N ASP A 21 -82.77 -39.63 -41.76
CA ASP A 21 -83.88 -38.75 -41.38
C ASP A 21 -83.96 -37.55 -42.33
N LEU A 22 -85.19 -37.16 -42.64
CA LEU A 22 -85.52 -36.13 -43.61
C LEU A 22 -86.18 -34.94 -42.91
N ILE A 23 -85.65 -33.73 -43.13
CA ILE A 23 -86.35 -32.50 -42.74
C ILE A 23 -87.27 -32.13 -43.91
N PRO A 24 -88.60 -32.24 -43.77
CA PRO A 24 -89.51 -31.87 -44.84
C PRO A 24 -89.54 -30.35 -45.01
N VAL A 25 -89.31 -29.88 -46.23
CA VAL A 25 -89.52 -28.47 -46.60
C VAL A 25 -90.73 -28.43 -47.54
N VAL A 26 -91.83 -27.82 -47.10
CA VAL A 26 -93.05 -27.71 -47.91
C VAL A 26 -92.88 -26.56 -48.90
N ASP A 27 -92.70 -26.89 -50.18
CA ASP A 27 -92.78 -25.96 -51.29
C ASP A 27 -94.26 -25.86 -51.73
N THR A 28 -94.86 -24.68 -51.61
CA THR A 28 -96.32 -24.48 -51.70
C THR A 28 -96.87 -24.53 -53.13
N SER A 29 -96.10 -24.90 -54.15
CA SER A 29 -96.53 -24.74 -55.55
C SER A 29 -96.20 -25.82 -56.59
N ALA A 30 -95.77 -27.03 -56.24
CA ALA A 30 -95.82 -28.18 -57.17
C ALA A 30 -95.78 -29.52 -56.42
N SER A 31 -96.52 -30.52 -56.90
CA SER A 31 -96.96 -31.76 -56.23
C SER A 31 -95.88 -32.79 -55.78
N LYS A 32 -94.71 -32.36 -55.27
CA LYS A 32 -93.73 -33.23 -54.60
C LYS A 32 -93.01 -32.50 -53.46
N THR A 33 -92.99 -33.10 -52.26
CA THR A 33 -92.18 -32.65 -51.12
C THR A 33 -90.69 -32.79 -51.43
N LYS A 34 -89.90 -31.73 -51.26
CA LYS A 34 -88.44 -31.80 -51.32
C LYS A 34 -87.91 -32.03 -49.90
N HIS A 35 -86.99 -32.96 -49.75
CA HIS A 35 -86.40 -33.32 -48.46
C HIS A 35 -84.92 -32.93 -48.46
N ILE A 36 -84.46 -32.27 -47.40
CA ILE A 36 -83.03 -32.05 -47.16
C ILE A 36 -82.55 -33.18 -46.24
N THR A 37 -81.59 -33.97 -46.70
CA THR A 37 -80.97 -35.04 -45.91
C THR A 37 -79.83 -34.48 -45.05
N LYS A 38 -79.46 -35.16 -43.96
CA LYS A 38 -78.25 -34.84 -43.17
C LYS A 38 -77.00 -34.72 -44.05
N ALA A 39 -76.86 -35.59 -45.05
CA ALA A 39 -75.75 -35.56 -46.00
C ALA A 39 -75.70 -34.26 -46.85
N ASN A 40 -76.86 -33.66 -47.16
CA ASN A 40 -76.90 -32.37 -47.84
C ASN A 40 -76.39 -31.22 -46.95
N LEU A 41 -76.60 -31.29 -45.63
CA LEU A 41 -76.10 -30.31 -44.66
C LEU A 41 -74.62 -30.53 -44.28
N GLU A 42 -74.19 -31.78 -44.10
CA GLU A 42 -72.80 -32.13 -43.73
C GLU A 42 -71.78 -31.73 -44.81
N SER A 43 -72.17 -31.74 -46.09
CA SER A 43 -71.28 -31.33 -47.19
C SER A 43 -70.98 -29.83 -47.24
N THR A 44 -71.74 -28.98 -46.53
CA THR A 44 -71.60 -27.50 -46.59
C THR A 44 -71.19 -26.86 -45.26
N LEU A 45 -71.20 -27.61 -44.15
CA LEU A 45 -70.85 -27.13 -42.81
C LEU A 45 -69.71 -27.96 -42.20
N SER A 46 -68.53 -27.97 -42.83
CA SER A 46 -67.33 -28.53 -42.21
C SER A 46 -66.70 -27.52 -41.25
N VAL A 47 -67.01 -27.59 -39.96
CA VAL A 47 -66.22 -26.93 -38.91
C VAL A 47 -65.37 -27.99 -38.22
N THR A 48 -64.15 -28.18 -38.69
CA THR A 48 -63.17 -29.01 -37.99
C THR A 48 -62.62 -28.19 -36.83
N ALA A 49 -63.07 -28.48 -35.61
CA ALA A 49 -62.48 -27.88 -34.41
C ALA A 49 -61.11 -28.53 -34.13
N ALA A 50 -60.03 -27.92 -34.62
CA ALA A 50 -58.66 -28.24 -34.24
C ALA A 50 -58.03 -27.05 -33.49
N ALA A 51 -57.07 -27.32 -32.60
CA ALA A 51 -56.38 -26.28 -31.83
C ALA A 51 -55.54 -25.39 -32.76
N HIS A 52 -55.76 -24.06 -32.70
CA HIS A 52 -55.22 -23.09 -33.65
C HIS A 52 -53.68 -22.89 -33.65
N LYS A 53 -52.93 -23.54 -32.77
CA LYS A 53 -51.46 -23.42 -32.72
C LYS A 53 -50.81 -24.05 -33.95
N ASP A 54 -51.29 -25.23 -34.35
CA ASP A 54 -50.63 -26.02 -35.38
C ASP A 54 -50.96 -25.54 -36.81
N ASN A 55 -51.83 -24.54 -36.92
CA ASN A 55 -52.11 -23.82 -38.16
C ASN A 55 -51.14 -22.64 -38.42
N HIS A 56 -50.29 -22.29 -37.44
CA HIS A 56 -49.33 -21.19 -37.57
C HIS A 56 -47.86 -21.62 -37.69
N ASP A 57 -47.57 -22.93 -37.67
CA ASP A 57 -46.21 -23.46 -37.83
C ASP A 57 -46.13 -24.33 -39.09
N PRO A 58 -45.67 -23.77 -40.23
CA PRO A 58 -45.57 -24.50 -41.48
C PRO A 58 -44.30 -25.34 -41.52
N ASN A 59 -44.10 -26.27 -40.58
CA ASN A 59 -43.27 -27.48 -40.73
C ASN A 59 -41.96 -27.34 -41.55
N ASP A 60 -41.21 -26.25 -41.37
CA ASP A 60 -39.86 -26.06 -41.94
C ASP A 60 -38.82 -25.69 -40.87
N GLY A 61 -39.22 -25.65 -39.60
CA GLY A 61 -38.33 -25.44 -38.45
C GLY A 61 -37.65 -24.07 -38.44
N SER A 62 -38.21 -23.06 -39.13
CA SER A 62 -37.59 -21.75 -39.29
C SER A 62 -38.15 -20.63 -38.40
N ASP A 63 -39.06 -20.92 -37.45
CA ASP A 63 -39.54 -19.92 -36.49
C ASP A 63 -38.38 -19.41 -35.60
N PRO A 64 -38.08 -18.09 -35.59
CA PRO A 64 -37.06 -17.51 -34.73
C PRO A 64 -37.38 -17.53 -33.22
N LEU A 65 -38.49 -18.16 -32.80
CA LEU A 65 -38.77 -18.45 -31.39
C LEU A 65 -37.99 -19.65 -30.83
N ASP A 66 -36.86 -20.00 -31.45
CA ASP A 66 -35.77 -20.70 -30.78
C ASP A 66 -35.07 -19.68 -29.88
N THR A 67 -35.30 -19.72 -28.57
CA THR A 67 -34.47 -18.95 -27.63
C THR A 67 -33.04 -19.35 -27.93
N ALA A 68 -32.25 -18.43 -28.50
CA ALA A 68 -30.83 -18.68 -28.77
C ALA A 68 -30.24 -19.35 -27.53
N GLY A 69 -29.54 -20.47 -27.73
CA GLY A 69 -28.98 -21.25 -26.63
C GLY A 69 -28.24 -20.34 -25.64
N PRO A 70 -28.27 -20.63 -24.33
CA PRO A 70 -27.72 -19.74 -23.32
C PRO A 70 -26.26 -19.41 -23.63
N ASN A 71 -26.00 -18.15 -24.00
CA ASN A 71 -24.65 -17.63 -24.23
C ASN A 71 -24.20 -16.84 -23.00
N ALA A 72 -22.92 -16.95 -22.64
CA ALA A 72 -22.33 -16.13 -21.60
C ALA A 72 -22.30 -14.65 -22.03
N LEU A 73 -22.74 -13.75 -21.13
CA LEU A 73 -22.62 -12.31 -21.31
C LEU A 73 -21.18 -11.90 -21.00
N LEU A 74 -20.33 -11.83 -22.03
CA LEU A 74 -18.88 -11.63 -21.87
C LEU A 74 -18.45 -10.15 -21.80
N GLU A 75 -19.36 -9.18 -21.99
CA GLU A 75 -19.07 -7.73 -21.98
C GLU A 75 -20.27 -6.90 -21.49
N VAL A 76 -20.03 -5.61 -21.14
CA VAL A 76 -21.07 -4.63 -20.76
C VAL A 76 -21.96 -4.34 -21.98
N GLN A 77 -22.98 -5.17 -22.18
CA GLN A 77 -24.01 -4.90 -23.18
C GLN A 77 -25.07 -4.00 -22.57
N ALA A 78 -25.24 -2.81 -23.16
CA ALA A 78 -26.37 -1.95 -22.86
C ALA A 78 -27.68 -2.72 -23.12
N GLN A 79 -28.55 -2.70 -22.11
CA GLN A 79 -29.91 -3.25 -22.04
C GLN A 79 -30.43 -3.87 -23.35
N ALA A 80 -30.41 -5.20 -23.45
CA ALA A 80 -31.11 -5.90 -24.51
C ALA A 80 -32.59 -6.00 -24.14
N THR A 81 -33.44 -5.20 -24.78
CA THR A 81 -34.90 -5.26 -24.59
C THR A 81 -35.45 -6.45 -25.37
N GLY A 82 -35.83 -7.53 -24.67
CA GLY A 82 -36.59 -8.63 -25.28
C GLY A 82 -38.06 -8.23 -25.48
N SER A 83 -38.65 -8.50 -26.64
CA SER A 83 -40.09 -8.32 -26.86
C SER A 83 -40.75 -9.63 -27.29
N SER A 84 -41.87 -9.98 -26.63
CA SER A 84 -42.72 -11.12 -27.02
C SER A 84 -44.05 -10.60 -27.53
N HIS A 85 -44.57 -11.19 -28.61
CA HIS A 85 -45.79 -10.75 -29.29
C HIS A 85 -47.09 -11.26 -28.62
N SER A 86 -47.05 -12.26 -27.73
CA SER A 86 -48.27 -12.99 -27.33
C SER A 86 -48.75 -12.79 -25.90
N LEU A 87 -47.99 -12.17 -25.00
CA LEU A 87 -48.46 -11.83 -23.65
C LEU A 87 -47.92 -10.47 -23.20
N ALA A 88 -48.76 -9.69 -22.52
CA ALA A 88 -48.38 -8.41 -21.94
C ALA A 88 -47.23 -8.61 -20.94
N ARG A 89 -46.02 -8.20 -21.37
CA ARG A 89 -44.85 -7.88 -20.55
C ARG A 89 -44.22 -9.06 -19.80
N ALA A 90 -43.43 -9.86 -20.51
CA ALA A 90 -42.25 -10.50 -19.95
C ALA A 90 -41.08 -9.51 -20.00
N ASP A 91 -41.25 -8.35 -19.37
CA ASP A 91 -40.14 -7.44 -19.11
C ASP A 91 -39.36 -8.08 -17.97
N HIS A 92 -38.20 -8.62 -18.29
CA HIS A 92 -37.29 -9.13 -17.28
C HIS A 92 -36.01 -8.32 -17.37
N ASP A 93 -35.69 -7.65 -16.28
CA ASP A 93 -34.54 -6.77 -16.18
C ASP A 93 -33.29 -7.64 -16.00
N HIS A 94 -32.29 -7.46 -16.88
CA HIS A 94 -30.97 -8.05 -16.68
C HIS A 94 -30.15 -7.12 -15.80
N ALA A 95 -30.12 -7.37 -14.50
CA ALA A 95 -29.21 -6.70 -13.58
C ALA A 95 -27.86 -7.44 -13.54
N ILE A 96 -26.81 -6.83 -14.07
CA ILE A 96 -25.44 -7.28 -13.82
C ILE A 96 -25.04 -6.76 -12.45
N VAL A 97 -25.14 -7.61 -11.43
CA VAL A 97 -24.71 -7.30 -10.07
C VAL A 97 -23.17 -7.41 -10.02
N HIS A 98 -22.49 -6.27 -10.01
CA HIS A 98 -21.03 -6.16 -9.85
C HIS A 98 -20.58 -6.21 -8.38
N ASP A 99 -21.45 -6.66 -7.47
CA ASP A 99 -21.12 -6.76 -6.06
C ASP A 99 -20.08 -7.87 -5.87
N ILE A 100 -18.90 -7.47 -5.42
CA ILE A 100 -17.89 -8.39 -4.91
C ILE A 100 -18.41 -8.86 -3.55
N THR A 101 -18.99 -10.05 -3.50
CA THR A 101 -19.43 -10.70 -2.25
C THR A 101 -18.24 -11.27 -1.47
N ASP A 102 -18.44 -11.68 -0.22
CA ASP A 102 -17.38 -12.12 0.72
C ASP A 102 -16.48 -13.27 0.20
N ASN A 103 -16.88 -13.94 -0.90
CA ASN A 103 -16.15 -15.04 -1.52
C ASN A 103 -15.73 -14.79 -2.99
N SER A 104 -15.93 -13.56 -3.48
CA SER A 104 -15.60 -13.18 -4.84
C SER A 104 -14.08 -13.01 -5.00
N LEU A 105 -13.49 -13.80 -5.89
CA LEU A 105 -12.07 -13.70 -6.23
C LEU A 105 -11.88 -12.49 -7.16
N VAL A 106 -11.18 -11.47 -6.67
CA VAL A 106 -10.75 -10.34 -7.50
C VAL A 106 -9.43 -10.72 -8.16
N THR A 107 -9.44 -10.87 -9.49
CA THR A 107 -8.24 -11.16 -10.27
C THR A 107 -7.44 -9.87 -10.48
N ILE A 108 -6.16 -9.90 -10.11
CA ILE A 108 -5.22 -8.80 -10.27
C ILE A 108 -4.57 -8.91 -11.65
N ASP A 109 -4.39 -7.82 -12.39
CA ASP A 109 -3.76 -7.86 -13.70
C ASP A 109 -2.23 -8.00 -13.58
N GLY A 110 -1.66 -9.09 -14.11
CA GLY A 110 -0.20 -9.30 -14.14
C GLY A 110 0.31 -10.54 -13.41
N SER A 111 1.65 -10.65 -13.34
CA SER A 111 2.37 -11.78 -12.77
C SER A 111 2.68 -11.51 -11.30
N HIS A 112 1.81 -11.98 -10.42
CA HIS A 112 1.97 -11.81 -8.97
C HIS A 112 2.59 -13.05 -8.34
N ASN A 113 3.52 -12.85 -7.42
CA ASN A 113 4.08 -13.93 -6.63
C ASN A 113 3.25 -14.20 -5.37
N SER A 114 3.26 -15.45 -4.90
CA SER A 114 2.65 -15.77 -3.61
C SER A 114 3.33 -14.97 -2.49
N GLY A 115 2.54 -14.24 -1.70
CA GLY A 115 3.01 -13.42 -0.58
C GLY A 115 3.10 -11.91 -0.85
N GLU A 116 2.75 -11.45 -2.05
CA GLU A 116 2.68 -10.01 -2.35
C GLU A 116 1.46 -9.32 -1.69
N ILE A 117 1.64 -8.04 -1.36
CA ILE A 117 0.59 -7.18 -0.80
C ILE A 117 -0.09 -6.43 -1.94
N VAL A 118 -1.39 -6.28 -1.85
CA VAL A 118 -2.22 -5.63 -2.87
C VAL A 118 -2.38 -4.14 -2.59
N ARG A 119 -2.20 -3.30 -3.62
CA ARG A 119 -2.41 -1.85 -3.55
C ARG A 119 -3.35 -1.37 -4.66
N LEU A 120 -4.29 -0.50 -4.28
CA LEU A 120 -5.13 0.24 -5.23
C LEU A 120 -4.34 1.42 -5.81
N THR A 121 -4.35 1.56 -7.13
CA THR A 121 -3.75 2.67 -7.89
C THR A 121 -4.80 3.28 -8.83
N GLY A 122 -4.40 4.32 -9.58
CA GLY A 122 -5.26 4.90 -10.61
C GLY A 122 -5.56 3.94 -11.77
N ASP A 123 -4.72 2.92 -11.94
CA ASP A 123 -4.81 1.93 -13.02
C ASP A 123 -5.50 0.64 -12.57
N GLY A 124 -5.75 0.46 -11.27
CA GLY A 124 -6.51 -0.66 -10.74
C GLY A 124 -5.90 -1.25 -9.47
N ILE A 125 -5.79 -2.57 -9.44
CA ILE A 125 -5.23 -3.33 -8.34
C ILE A 125 -3.86 -3.83 -8.79
N GLU A 126 -2.80 -3.48 -8.06
CA GLU A 126 -1.43 -3.90 -8.37
C GLU A 126 -0.83 -4.70 -7.21
N GLY A 127 0.04 -5.67 -7.51
CA GLY A 127 0.90 -6.29 -6.50
C GLY A 127 2.09 -5.42 -6.10
N ARG A 128 2.54 -5.62 -4.86
CA ARG A 128 3.76 -5.03 -4.30
C ARG A 128 4.49 -6.06 -3.45
N THR A 129 5.81 -6.06 -3.56
CA THR A 129 6.67 -6.77 -2.61
C THR A 129 6.66 -6.07 -1.24
N ASP A 130 7.05 -6.79 -0.19
CA ASP A 130 7.16 -6.22 1.16
C ASP A 130 8.11 -5.01 1.22
N ALA A 131 9.18 -5.01 0.43
CA ALA A 131 10.17 -3.93 0.41
C ALA A 131 9.60 -2.64 -0.21
N GLU A 132 8.85 -2.78 -1.30
CA GLU A 132 8.18 -1.65 -1.95
C GLU A 132 7.08 -1.07 -1.05
N MET A 133 6.32 -1.95 -0.38
CA MET A 133 5.27 -1.53 0.55
C MET A 133 5.84 -0.77 1.75
N LYS A 134 6.91 -1.28 2.40
CA LYS A 134 7.59 -0.59 3.51
C LYS A 134 8.07 0.81 3.11
N THR A 135 8.66 0.92 1.92
CA THR A 135 9.09 2.22 1.37
C THR A 135 7.90 3.16 1.18
N GLN A 136 6.81 2.67 0.61
CA GLN A 136 5.60 3.48 0.37
C GLN A 136 4.87 3.90 1.66
N LEU A 137 4.93 3.10 2.72
CA LEU A 137 4.35 3.41 4.03
C LEU A 137 5.27 4.29 4.89
N GLY A 138 6.44 4.68 4.37
CA GLY A 138 7.41 5.50 5.08
C GLY A 138 8.10 4.77 6.23
N TYR A 139 8.19 3.45 6.17
CA TYR A 139 8.96 2.70 7.15
C TYR A 139 10.44 2.96 6.87
N LEU A 140 11.21 3.21 7.93
CA LEU A 140 12.64 3.31 7.80
C LEU A 140 13.18 1.94 7.40
N THR A 141 13.56 1.80 6.13
CA THR A 141 14.08 0.56 5.57
C THR A 141 15.55 0.34 5.92
N ASP A 142 16.29 1.44 6.07
CA ASP A 142 17.67 1.45 6.53
C ASP A 142 18.00 2.79 7.21
N VAL A 143 18.56 2.73 8.41
CA VAL A 143 19.02 3.91 9.16
C VAL A 143 20.35 4.43 8.59
N VAL A 144 21.20 3.54 8.08
CA VAL A 144 22.57 3.88 7.64
C VAL A 144 22.57 4.83 6.44
N ASN A 145 21.53 4.77 5.60
CA ASN A 145 21.40 5.63 4.42
C ASN A 145 20.65 6.93 4.69
N ASP A 146 20.12 7.13 5.90
CA ASP A 146 19.57 8.43 6.30
C ASP A 146 20.72 9.37 6.66
N THR A 147 21.02 10.32 5.78
CA THR A 147 22.09 11.30 5.97
C THR A 147 21.68 12.48 6.86
N THR A 148 20.41 12.60 7.23
CA THR A 148 19.89 13.68 8.08
C THR A 148 18.87 13.16 9.10
N PRO A 149 19.21 12.15 9.91
CA PRO A 149 18.24 11.55 10.81
C PRO A 149 17.84 12.56 11.89
N GLN A 150 16.54 12.78 12.03
CA GLN A 150 15.98 13.61 13.10
C GLN A 150 15.23 12.71 14.08
N LEU A 151 15.55 12.82 15.38
CA LEU A 151 14.94 11.95 16.39
C LEU A 151 13.57 12.41 16.88
N GLY A 152 13.14 13.65 16.57
CA GLY A 152 11.84 14.20 16.99
C GLY A 152 11.60 14.23 18.51
N GLY A 153 12.60 13.84 19.32
CA GLY A 153 12.52 13.55 20.74
C GLY A 153 13.78 12.83 21.25
N HIS A 154 13.75 12.31 22.47
CA HIS A 154 14.84 11.50 23.02
C HIS A 154 14.88 10.12 22.34
N LEU A 155 16.09 9.61 22.08
CA LEU A 155 16.27 8.21 21.70
C LEU A 155 15.99 7.32 22.91
N ASP A 156 14.95 6.50 22.83
CA ASP A 156 14.76 5.42 23.80
C ASP A 156 15.71 4.27 23.48
N LEU A 157 16.68 4.04 24.37
CA LEU A 157 17.66 2.96 24.26
C LEU A 157 17.16 1.64 24.86
N ASN A 158 15.94 1.63 25.42
CA ASN A 158 15.42 0.59 26.29
C ASN A 158 16.42 0.30 27.44
N GLU A 159 17.18 -0.78 27.31
CA GLU A 159 18.22 -1.21 28.27
C GLU A 159 19.53 -1.52 27.53
N LYS A 160 19.76 -0.84 26.41
CA LYS A 160 20.99 -0.96 25.61
C LYS A 160 21.88 0.25 25.80
N ALA A 161 23.17 0.03 25.58
CA ALA A 161 24.16 1.09 25.56
C ALA A 161 24.31 1.64 24.14
N ILE A 162 24.78 2.89 24.05
CA ILE A 162 25.46 3.36 22.85
C ILE A 162 26.89 2.82 22.96
N ASP A 163 27.28 1.99 22.00
CA ASP A 163 28.62 1.43 21.94
C ASP A 163 29.54 2.43 21.22
N LEU A 164 30.74 2.62 21.77
CA LEU A 164 31.80 3.41 21.16
C LEU A 164 33.01 2.49 20.98
N THR A 165 33.55 2.42 19.76
CA THR A 165 34.68 1.56 19.46
C THR A 165 36.00 2.23 19.78
N THR A 166 36.94 1.44 20.29
CA THR A 166 38.37 1.81 20.38
C THR A 166 39.15 1.36 19.15
N GLY A 167 38.55 0.55 18.26
CA GLY A 167 39.12 0.07 17.01
C GLY A 167 39.07 1.12 15.89
N LEU A 168 39.40 2.37 16.22
CA LEU A 168 39.39 3.49 15.28
C LEU A 168 40.46 3.31 14.20
N ALA A 169 40.15 3.72 12.98
CA ALA A 169 41.18 3.93 11.95
C ALA A 169 41.96 5.21 12.26
N ASP A 170 43.13 5.36 11.64
CA ASP A 170 43.93 6.58 11.75
C ASP A 170 43.09 7.83 11.39
N THR A 171 43.28 8.92 12.13
CA THR A 171 42.54 10.18 12.04
C THR A 171 41.02 10.08 12.23
N LYS A 172 40.54 9.08 12.99
CA LYS A 172 39.12 8.90 13.31
C LYS A 172 38.82 9.07 14.79
N TYR A 173 37.54 9.30 15.08
CA TYR A 173 37.02 9.54 16.41
C TYR A 173 35.61 8.97 16.53
N GLU A 174 35.20 8.66 17.76
CA GLU A 174 33.83 8.33 18.13
C GLU A 174 33.49 8.96 19.46
N GLY A 175 32.29 9.54 19.58
CA GLY A 175 31.85 10.17 20.82
C GLY A 175 30.85 11.29 20.63
N PHE A 176 30.68 12.08 21.69
CA PHE A 176 29.83 13.26 21.67
C PHE A 176 30.61 14.44 21.09
N THR A 177 30.03 15.07 20.07
CA THR A 177 30.67 16.18 19.36
C THR A 177 29.77 17.40 19.29
N ALA A 178 30.37 18.57 19.09
CA ALA A 178 29.65 19.78 18.72
C ALA A 178 30.45 20.60 17.68
N THR A 179 29.73 21.41 16.90
CA THR A 179 30.34 22.31 15.93
C THR A 179 30.60 23.67 16.58
N PHE A 180 31.84 24.14 16.51
CA PHE A 180 32.25 25.47 16.94
C PHE A 180 33.09 26.16 15.87
N THR A 181 33.31 27.46 16.03
CA THR A 181 34.25 28.22 15.19
C THR A 181 35.64 28.22 15.83
N ALA A 182 36.68 27.93 15.04
CA ALA A 182 38.06 28.01 15.49
C ALA A 182 38.55 29.47 15.53
N GLY A 183 39.24 29.86 16.60
CA GLY A 183 39.86 31.17 16.78
C GLY A 183 41.24 31.28 16.13
N GLU A 184 41.88 30.13 15.88
CA GLU A 184 43.15 30.01 15.17
C GLU A 184 43.17 28.74 14.32
N GLY A 185 44.25 28.54 13.54
CA GLY A 185 44.39 27.32 12.75
C GLY A 185 44.70 26.13 13.66
N MET A 186 43.97 25.04 13.47
CA MET A 186 44.07 23.85 14.32
C MET A 186 44.23 22.60 13.46
N THR A 187 44.89 21.58 14.02
CA THR A 187 45.01 20.24 13.42
C THR A 187 44.27 19.19 14.24
N ILE A 188 44.05 18.01 13.65
CA ILE A 188 43.39 16.91 14.35
C ILE A 188 44.16 16.55 15.63
N GLY A 189 43.44 16.18 16.68
CA GLY A 189 44.03 15.78 17.94
C GLY A 189 44.44 16.95 18.84
N GLU A 190 44.35 18.18 18.34
CA GLU A 190 44.68 19.34 19.16
C GLU A 190 43.62 19.63 20.21
N LEU A 191 44.06 19.79 21.45
CA LEU A 191 43.27 20.17 22.61
C LEU A 191 42.95 21.66 22.59
N CYS A 192 41.68 21.96 22.73
CA CYS A 192 41.15 23.31 22.63
C CYS A 192 40.32 23.66 23.86
N TYR A 193 40.28 24.93 24.21
CA TYR A 193 39.35 25.48 25.20
C TYR A 193 38.39 26.47 24.54
N PHE A 194 37.17 26.56 25.09
CA PHE A 194 36.22 27.58 24.65
C PHE A 194 36.58 28.93 25.29
N LYS A 195 37.00 29.90 24.47
CA LYS A 195 37.31 31.27 24.93
C LYS A 195 36.03 32.12 24.90
N PRO A 196 35.40 32.43 26.05
CA PRO A 196 34.08 33.06 26.07
C PRO A 196 34.05 34.45 25.43
N GLY A 197 35.16 35.20 25.53
CA GLY A 197 35.27 36.54 24.95
C GLY A 197 35.15 36.56 23.42
N ASP A 198 35.53 35.47 22.76
CA ASP A 198 35.53 35.38 21.29
C ASP A 198 34.42 34.45 20.77
N SER A 199 33.77 33.68 21.67
CA SER A 199 32.82 32.61 21.34
C SER A 199 33.38 31.59 20.35
N LYS A 200 34.68 31.27 20.50
CA LYS A 200 35.47 30.41 19.61
C LYS A 200 36.35 29.45 20.40
N MET A 201 36.76 28.37 19.75
CA MET A 201 37.74 27.42 20.27
C MET A 201 39.16 27.92 19.99
N TRP A 202 40.00 27.93 21.01
CA TRP A 202 41.43 28.27 20.93
C TRP A 202 42.26 27.13 21.50
N GLN A 203 43.52 27.00 21.13
CA GLN A 203 44.40 25.95 21.65
C GLN A 203 44.57 26.11 23.17
N ALA A 204 44.39 25.00 23.89
CA ALA A 204 44.57 24.99 25.34
C ALA A 204 46.06 25.03 25.69
N ASP A 205 46.39 25.81 26.72
CA ASP A 205 47.75 25.97 27.25
C ASP A 205 47.71 25.94 28.78
N GLY A 206 48.60 25.14 29.37
CA GLY A 206 48.78 24.95 30.81
C GLY A 206 49.47 26.13 31.51
N ASP A 207 49.95 27.13 30.76
CA ASP A 207 50.69 28.29 31.26
C ASP A 207 49.82 29.33 32.00
N ALA A 208 48.49 29.25 31.84
CA ALA A 208 47.55 30.19 32.43
C ALA A 208 46.21 29.54 32.81
N PHE A 209 45.60 30.07 33.87
CA PHE A 209 44.27 29.61 34.31
C PHE A 209 43.21 29.80 33.22
N ALA A 210 43.29 30.91 32.47
CA ALA A 210 42.29 31.29 31.48
C ALA A 210 42.22 30.34 30.26
N THR A 211 43.30 29.62 29.97
CA THR A 211 43.48 28.70 28.84
C THR A 211 43.34 27.23 29.26
N THR A 212 43.38 26.96 30.57
CA THR A 212 43.18 25.61 31.15
C THR A 212 41.75 25.41 31.70
N THR A 213 40.97 26.48 31.89
CA THR A 213 39.63 26.43 32.50
C THR A 213 38.49 26.30 31.50
N GLY A 214 37.30 25.94 32.00
CA GLY A 214 36.06 25.87 31.21
C GLY A 214 35.94 24.60 30.35
N LEU A 215 35.23 24.72 29.23
CA LEU A 215 35.00 23.60 28.31
C LEU A 215 36.29 23.29 27.54
N LEU A 216 36.74 22.04 27.62
CA LEU A 216 37.77 21.48 26.74
C LEU A 216 37.12 20.64 25.66
N ALA A 217 37.73 20.62 24.49
CA ALA A 217 37.38 19.75 23.38
C ALA A 217 38.61 19.42 22.53
N ILE A 218 38.56 18.39 21.70
CA ILE A 218 39.63 18.07 20.76
C ILE A 218 39.17 18.37 19.32
N ALA A 219 39.99 19.07 18.53
CA ALA A 219 39.73 19.27 17.11
C ALA A 219 39.76 17.93 16.38
N THR A 220 38.70 17.64 15.61
CA THR A 220 38.56 16.32 14.96
C THR A 220 39.15 16.24 13.56
N THR A 221 39.66 17.36 13.05
CA THR A 221 40.25 17.51 11.71
C THR A 221 41.06 18.81 11.68
N THR A 222 41.73 19.08 10.57
CA THR A 222 42.30 20.40 10.31
C THR A 222 41.19 21.44 10.11
N ILE A 223 41.20 22.49 10.93
CA ILE A 223 40.24 23.58 10.89
C ILE A 223 41.01 24.89 10.73
N ASN A 224 40.71 25.65 9.69
CA ASN A 224 41.32 26.97 9.50
C ASN A 224 40.78 27.96 10.53
N ALA A 225 41.59 28.98 10.88
CA ALA A 225 41.11 30.11 11.68
C ALA A 225 39.82 30.68 11.08
N GLU A 226 38.87 31.06 11.94
CA GLU A 226 37.55 31.59 11.59
C GLU A 226 36.59 30.60 10.89
N ALA A 227 37.00 29.34 10.66
CA ALA A 227 36.14 28.32 10.10
C ALA A 227 35.36 27.56 11.19
N SER A 228 34.15 27.09 10.84
CA SER A 228 33.43 26.13 11.68
C SER A 228 33.96 24.73 11.47
N GLY A 229 34.15 23.99 12.56
CA GLY A 229 34.60 22.61 12.54
C GLY A 229 33.99 21.82 13.70
N VAL A 230 34.14 20.50 13.61
CA VAL A 230 33.64 19.57 14.63
C VAL A 230 34.70 19.40 15.70
N PHE A 231 34.27 19.42 16.96
CA PHE A 231 35.11 19.18 18.12
C PHE A 231 34.54 18.04 18.95
N LEU A 232 35.42 17.13 19.41
CA LEU A 232 35.09 16.03 20.31
C LEU A 232 35.00 16.56 21.74
N LEU A 233 33.84 16.36 22.39
CA LEU A 233 33.56 16.76 23.77
C LEU A 233 33.80 15.62 24.77
N TRP A 234 33.62 14.38 24.33
CA TRP A 234 33.85 13.17 25.12
C TRP A 234 33.88 11.95 24.19
N GLY A 235 34.82 11.03 24.38
CA GLY A 235 34.90 9.79 23.60
C GLY A 235 36.32 9.44 23.19
N PHE A 236 36.49 8.64 22.14
CA PHE A 236 37.78 8.18 21.65
C PHE A 236 38.23 8.95 20.42
N ILE A 237 39.52 9.22 20.31
CA ILE A 237 40.15 9.76 19.09
C ILE A 237 41.47 9.05 18.84
N ARG A 238 41.79 8.84 17.57
CA ARG A 238 43.03 8.22 17.11
C ARG A 238 43.79 9.13 16.14
N ASP A 239 45.10 9.21 16.35
CA ASP A 239 46.04 9.80 15.39
C ASP A 239 47.42 9.12 15.53
N ASP A 240 47.89 8.47 14.46
CA ASP A 240 49.15 7.69 14.46
C ASP A 240 50.40 8.56 14.23
N THR A 241 50.23 9.87 14.01
CA THR A 241 51.32 10.80 13.67
C THR A 241 51.66 11.75 14.82
N ILE A 242 50.64 12.25 15.51
CA ILE A 242 50.75 13.28 16.55
C ILE A 242 50.79 12.67 17.93
N PHE A 243 50.07 11.57 18.16
CA PHE A 243 50.06 10.90 19.46
C PHE A 243 51.20 9.88 19.56
N ASP A 244 51.87 9.88 20.70
CA ASP A 244 52.94 8.94 21.03
C ASP A 244 52.97 8.76 22.54
N TYR A 245 51.98 8.02 23.05
CA TYR A 245 51.79 7.79 24.49
C TYR A 245 52.05 6.33 24.87
N THR A 246 52.05 6.04 26.17
CA THR A 246 51.98 4.68 26.67
C THR A 246 50.56 4.37 27.12
N ALA A 247 50.07 3.17 26.79
CA ALA A 247 48.74 2.74 27.24
C ALA A 247 48.62 2.83 28.77
N GLY A 248 47.59 3.53 29.24
CA GLY A 248 47.34 3.82 30.65
C GLY A 248 47.87 5.17 31.14
N ASP A 249 48.61 5.93 30.33
CA ASP A 249 49.07 7.26 30.71
C ASP A 249 47.87 8.18 30.99
N GLU A 250 47.94 8.92 32.09
CA GLU A 250 47.06 10.06 32.36
C GLU A 250 47.57 11.27 31.58
N LEU A 251 46.69 11.92 30.84
CA LEU A 251 47.04 13.05 29.98
C LEU A 251 46.58 14.37 30.59
N TYR A 252 47.41 15.39 30.48
CA TYR A 252 47.20 16.72 31.02
C TYR A 252 47.23 17.78 29.93
N VAL A 253 46.70 18.97 30.24
CA VAL A 253 46.94 20.17 29.42
C VAL A 253 48.45 20.48 29.43
N SER A 254 49.03 20.67 28.24
CA SER A 254 50.47 20.92 28.07
C SER A 254 50.79 22.41 28.09
N LEU A 255 52.06 22.73 28.37
CA LEU A 255 52.65 24.06 28.16
C LEU A 255 52.98 24.35 26.69
N THR A 256 52.83 23.35 25.81
CA THR A 256 52.81 23.55 24.36
C THR A 256 51.35 23.61 23.93
N PRO A 257 50.88 24.76 23.40
CA PRO A 257 49.49 24.91 23.00
C PRO A 257 48.99 23.76 22.14
N GLY A 258 47.80 23.26 22.45
CA GLY A 258 47.10 22.33 21.59
C GLY A 258 47.49 20.87 21.72
N ILE A 259 48.61 20.47 22.34
CA ILE A 259 48.98 19.04 22.38
C ILE A 259 48.80 18.52 23.81
N PRO A 260 47.98 17.48 24.08
CA PRO A 260 47.96 16.84 25.39
C PRO A 260 49.34 16.28 25.77
N THR A 261 49.63 16.12 27.06
CA THR A 261 50.92 15.57 27.49
C THR A 261 50.75 14.53 28.60
N ALA A 262 51.56 13.48 28.57
CA ALA A 262 51.68 12.52 29.68
C ALA A 262 52.60 13.03 30.81
N THR A 263 53.21 14.21 30.64
CA THR A 263 54.05 14.84 31.66
C THR A 263 53.28 15.95 32.34
N ILE A 264 53.08 15.81 33.65
CA ILE A 264 52.48 16.87 34.48
C ILE A 264 53.28 18.17 34.29
N PRO A 265 52.65 19.31 33.93
CA PRO A 265 53.31 20.62 33.88
C PRO A 265 54.16 20.85 35.14
N PRO A 266 55.45 21.23 35.06
CA PRO A 266 56.39 21.03 36.17
C PRO A 266 56.57 22.22 37.12
N ALA A 267 56.31 23.46 36.69
CA ALA A 267 56.72 24.68 37.40
C ALA A 267 55.60 25.24 38.30
N ALA A 268 56.00 26.02 39.30
CA ALA A 268 55.04 26.76 40.11
C ALA A 268 54.35 27.86 39.27
N GLY A 269 53.04 27.96 39.38
CA GLY A 269 52.19 28.80 38.51
C GLY A 269 51.67 28.09 37.27
N ASP A 270 52.14 26.87 36.96
CA ASP A 270 51.54 26.04 35.91
C ASP A 270 50.24 25.40 36.42
N PHE A 271 49.28 25.20 35.51
CA PHE A 271 47.99 24.61 35.81
C PHE A 271 47.91 23.15 35.35
N VAL A 272 47.57 22.26 36.27
CA VAL A 272 47.38 20.83 36.02
C VAL A 272 45.88 20.56 35.91
N ARG A 273 45.47 20.09 34.74
CA ARG A 273 44.12 19.59 34.48
C ARG A 273 44.20 18.32 33.65
N VAL A 274 43.51 17.29 34.11
CA VAL A 274 43.42 16.00 33.42
C VAL A 274 42.48 16.12 32.23
N VAL A 275 42.93 15.58 31.09
CA VAL A 275 42.26 15.61 29.78
C VAL A 275 41.62 14.25 29.47
N GLY A 276 42.21 13.18 29.97
CA GLY A 276 41.78 11.81 29.70
C GLY A 276 42.92 10.81 29.89
N TYR A 277 42.80 9.67 29.21
CA TYR A 277 43.77 8.58 29.32
C TYR A 277 44.16 8.03 27.95
N ALA A 278 45.42 7.64 27.80
CA ALA A 278 45.87 6.88 26.64
C ALA A 278 45.36 5.43 26.71
N ILE A 279 44.66 4.99 25.67
CA ILE A 279 44.19 3.59 25.51
C ILE A 279 45.23 2.75 24.79
N THR A 280 45.92 3.36 23.82
CA THR A 280 47.10 2.84 23.14
C THR A 280 48.08 4.01 22.93
N ALA A 281 49.17 3.80 22.19
CA ALA A 281 50.06 4.91 21.84
C ALA A 281 49.36 6.00 21.03
N ASP A 282 48.42 5.59 20.18
CA ASP A 282 47.80 6.44 19.17
C ASP A 282 46.34 6.75 19.49
N VAL A 283 45.78 6.25 20.60
CA VAL A 283 44.36 6.39 20.93
C VAL A 283 44.19 7.00 22.31
N ILE A 284 43.44 8.08 22.39
CA ILE A 284 43.07 8.76 23.64
C ILE A 284 41.59 8.53 23.92
N MET A 285 41.25 8.21 25.16
CA MET A 285 39.91 8.41 25.71
C MET A 285 39.84 9.81 26.31
N PHE A 286 39.21 10.73 25.57
CA PHE A 286 38.98 12.09 25.99
C PHE A 286 37.79 12.15 26.97
N ASN A 287 38.10 12.53 28.21
CA ASN A 287 37.14 12.71 29.28
C ASN A 287 37.72 13.72 30.28
N PRO A 288 37.68 15.02 29.95
CA PRO A 288 38.38 16.04 30.72
C PRO A 288 37.78 16.18 32.11
N SER A 289 38.64 16.30 33.12
CA SER A 289 38.21 16.63 34.48
C SER A 289 37.73 18.09 34.55
N ASN A 290 36.89 18.39 35.53
CA ASN A 290 36.57 19.78 35.89
C ASN A 290 37.53 20.35 36.94
N ASP A 291 38.35 19.49 37.56
CA ASP A 291 39.31 19.90 38.58
C ASP A 291 40.55 20.50 37.93
N ILE A 292 40.99 21.64 38.49
CA ILE A 292 42.17 22.38 38.05
C ILE A 292 43.01 22.68 39.27
N ILE A 293 44.28 22.29 39.22
CA ILE A 293 45.21 22.46 40.32
C ILE A 293 46.37 23.32 39.85
N GLU A 294 46.59 24.45 40.50
CA GLU A 294 47.82 25.24 40.32
C GLU A 294 48.98 24.56 41.07
N ARG A 295 50.14 24.47 40.43
CA ARG A 295 51.35 24.01 41.11
C ARG A 295 51.95 25.11 41.97
N VAL A 296 52.27 24.74 43.20
CA VAL A 296 52.89 25.62 44.21
C VAL A 296 54.33 25.23 44.50
#